data_AF-A0A3D1RSJ0-F1
#
_entry.id   AF-A0A3D1RSJ0-F1
#
_cell.length_a   1.000
_cell.length_b   1.000
_cell.length_c   1.000
_cell.angle_alpha   90.00
_cell.angle_beta   90.00
_cell.angle_gamma   90.00
#
_symmetry.space_group_name_H-M   'P 1'
#
loop_
_entity.id
_entity.type
_entity.pdbx_description
1 polymer ?
#
loop_
_entity_poly.entity_id
_entity_poly.type
_entity_poly.pdbx_seq_one_letter_code
_entity_poly.pdbx_strand_id
1 'polypeptide(L)'
;MAFETLIRQMTQAASRGDGNAVASCFTDDGVYHDVFYGSFRGQEIADLIENYFHRDGENFVWDIHQPVRQGDIGYARYVFSYDSRLPQARGRRGIFEGVAICHLQEDRITRYREVATAASGLYLLGFSAKSIHRFVKHDTENLLDRPETVGHIDRKSAGPS
;
A
#
# COMPACT_ATOMS: atom_id res chain seq x y z
N MET A 1 17.33 -12.82 -5.20
CA MET A 1 16.55 -12.01 -6.15
C MET A 1 16.81 -10.56 -5.83
N ALA A 2 17.13 -9.70 -6.81
CA ALA A 2 17.24 -8.27 -6.52
C ALA A 2 15.89 -7.73 -6.04
N PHE A 3 15.86 -6.83 -5.04
CA PHE A 3 14.62 -6.24 -4.54
C PHE A 3 13.78 -5.62 -5.67
N GLU A 4 14.43 -4.98 -6.65
CA GLU A 4 13.79 -4.48 -7.86
C GLU A 4 12.96 -5.55 -8.59
N THR A 5 13.51 -6.74 -8.79
CA THR A 5 12.81 -7.84 -9.44
C THR A 5 11.63 -8.31 -8.60
N LEU A 6 11.83 -8.44 -7.27
CA LEU A 6 10.80 -8.88 -6.34
C LEU A 6 9.59 -7.93 -6.33
N ILE A 7 9.82 -6.63 -6.15
CA ILE A 7 8.74 -5.65 -6.07
C ILE A 7 8.00 -5.51 -7.41
N ARG A 8 8.71 -5.57 -8.54
CA ARG A 8 8.08 -5.56 -9.87
C ARG A 8 7.27 -6.82 -10.12
N GLN A 9 7.77 -7.99 -9.71
CA GLN A 9 7.01 -9.23 -9.82
C GLN A 9 5.71 -9.15 -9.03
N MET A 10 5.78 -8.70 -7.77
CA MET A 10 4.63 -8.56 -6.88
C MET A 10 3.58 -7.61 -7.46
N THR A 11 3.96 -6.39 -7.87
CA THR A 11 2.98 -5.41 -8.37
C THR A 11 2.38 -5.81 -9.71
N GLN A 12 3.14 -6.49 -10.57
CA GLN A 12 2.64 -6.98 -11.85
C GLN A 12 1.71 -8.19 -11.67
N ALA A 13 1.98 -9.07 -10.71
CA ALA A 13 1.07 -10.15 -10.33
C ALA A 13 -0.26 -9.58 -9.77
N ALA A 14 -0.18 -8.61 -8.85
CA ALA A 14 -1.35 -7.92 -8.32
C ALA A 14 -2.20 -7.28 -9.43
N SER A 15 -1.56 -6.58 -10.37
CA SER A 15 -2.24 -5.94 -11.50
C SER A 15 -2.98 -6.93 -12.41
N ARG A 16 -2.48 -8.17 -12.54
CA ARG A 16 -3.11 -9.24 -13.34
C ARG A 16 -4.12 -10.08 -12.57
N GLY A 17 -4.27 -9.86 -11.26
CA GLY A 17 -5.18 -10.65 -10.41
C GLY A 17 -4.62 -12.00 -10.01
N ASP A 18 -3.30 -12.16 -10.04
CA ASP A 18 -2.63 -13.40 -9.66
C ASP A 18 -2.27 -13.36 -8.16
N GLY A 19 -3.26 -13.67 -7.31
CA GLY A 19 -3.10 -13.60 -5.85
C GLY A 19 -2.04 -14.56 -5.33
N ASN A 20 -1.93 -15.75 -5.90
CA ASN A 20 -0.92 -16.73 -5.51
C ASN A 20 0.50 -16.28 -5.85
N ALA A 21 0.72 -15.64 -7.00
CA ALA A 21 2.02 -15.07 -7.33
C ALA A 21 2.39 -13.90 -6.41
N VAL A 22 1.41 -13.09 -5.97
CA VAL A 22 1.65 -12.06 -4.95
C VAL A 22 2.03 -12.70 -3.62
N ALA A 23 1.25 -13.65 -3.11
CA ALA A 23 1.53 -14.33 -1.85
C ALA A 23 2.91 -15.02 -1.86
N SER A 24 3.34 -15.55 -3.01
CA SER A 24 4.67 -16.17 -3.18
C SER A 24 5.83 -15.19 -3.05
N CYS A 25 5.60 -13.87 -3.16
CA CYS A 25 6.61 -12.86 -2.88
C CYS A 25 6.84 -12.64 -1.38
N PHE A 26 5.96 -13.16 -0.51
CA PHE A 26 6.02 -13.00 0.94
C PHE A 26 6.61 -14.23 1.62
N THR A 27 7.03 -14.05 2.89
CA THR A 27 7.19 -15.19 3.78
C THR A 27 5.85 -15.83 4.09
N ASP A 28 5.87 -17.10 4.51
CA ASP A 28 4.65 -17.89 4.81
C ASP A 28 3.75 -17.17 5.82
N ASP A 29 4.36 -16.38 6.70
CA ASP A 29 3.72 -15.61 7.75
C ASP A 29 3.79 -14.09 7.51
N GLY A 30 4.21 -13.67 6.32
CA GLY A 30 4.40 -12.29 5.93
C GLY A 30 3.08 -11.53 5.85
N VAL A 31 3.15 -10.21 6.03
CA VAL A 31 1.96 -9.35 6.15
C VAL A 31 1.95 -8.27 5.07
N TYR A 32 0.83 -8.17 4.37
CA TYR A 32 0.52 -7.05 3.49
C TYR A 32 -0.37 -6.05 4.23
N HIS A 33 0.09 -4.81 4.43
CA HIS A 33 -0.72 -3.71 4.94
C HIS A 33 -1.20 -2.84 3.77
N ASP A 34 -2.46 -3.03 3.39
CA ASP A 34 -3.14 -2.26 2.35
C ASP A 34 -3.75 -0.97 2.92
N VAL A 35 -3.66 0.12 2.15
CA VAL A 35 -4.15 1.44 2.55
C VAL A 35 -5.67 1.53 2.62
N PHE A 36 -6.41 0.68 1.90
CA PHE A 36 -7.87 0.71 1.85
C PHE A 36 -8.52 -0.42 2.65
N TYR A 37 -7.92 -1.61 2.62
CA TYR A 37 -8.57 -2.84 3.11
C TYR A 37 -7.96 -3.39 4.40
N GLY A 38 -6.87 -2.81 4.91
CA GLY A 38 -6.25 -3.26 6.16
C GLY A 38 -5.16 -4.30 5.93
N SER A 39 -5.01 -5.24 6.86
CA SER A 39 -3.86 -6.16 6.88
C SER A 39 -4.25 -7.59 6.54
N PHE A 40 -3.42 -8.26 5.73
CA PHE A 40 -3.63 -9.64 5.27
C PHE A 40 -2.34 -10.43 5.50
N ARG A 41 -2.45 -11.64 6.06
CA ARG A 41 -1.28 -12.46 6.42
C ARG A 41 -1.23 -13.77 5.64
N GLY A 42 -0.03 -14.12 5.18
CA GLY A 42 0.21 -15.39 4.48
C GLY A 42 -0.72 -15.55 3.29
N GLN A 43 -1.48 -16.66 3.26
CA GLN A 43 -2.37 -16.96 2.13
C GLN A 43 -3.55 -15.98 1.98
N GLU A 44 -3.91 -15.22 3.03
CA GLU A 44 -4.94 -14.16 2.94
C GLU A 44 -4.53 -13.06 1.95
N ILE A 45 -3.24 -12.95 1.62
CA ILE A 45 -2.75 -12.00 0.60
C ILE A 45 -3.30 -12.34 -0.78
N ALA A 46 -3.52 -13.62 -1.10
CA ALA A 46 -4.16 -13.99 -2.36
C ALA A 46 -5.62 -13.49 -2.40
N ASP A 47 -6.33 -13.59 -1.27
CA ASP A 47 -7.71 -13.12 -1.12
C ASP A 47 -7.84 -11.59 -1.29
N LEU A 48 -6.89 -10.82 -0.75
CA LEU A 48 -6.79 -9.37 -0.99
C LEU A 48 -6.78 -9.04 -2.50
N ILE A 49 -5.97 -9.76 -3.27
CA ILE A 49 -5.83 -9.49 -4.71
C ILE A 49 -7.09 -9.92 -5.47
N GLU A 50 -7.56 -11.14 -5.24
CA GLU A 50 -8.62 -11.74 -6.04
C GLU A 50 -10.01 -11.18 -5.67
N ASN A 51 -10.27 -11.00 -4.37
CA ASN A 51 -11.61 -10.71 -3.85
C ASN A 51 -11.80 -9.30 -3.28
N TYR A 52 -10.74 -8.50 -3.17
CA TYR A 52 -10.85 -7.07 -2.85
C TYR A 52 -10.46 -6.20 -4.04
N PHE A 53 -9.23 -6.32 -4.55
CA PHE A 53 -8.76 -5.51 -5.68
C PHE A 53 -9.61 -5.78 -6.93
N HIS A 54 -9.60 -7.02 -7.44
CA HIS A 54 -10.28 -7.35 -8.71
C HIS A 54 -11.81 -7.43 -8.58
N ARG A 55 -12.34 -7.48 -7.36
CA ARG A 55 -13.77 -7.24 -7.07
C ARG A 55 -14.13 -5.77 -7.30
N ASP A 56 -13.34 -4.84 -6.75
CA ASP A 56 -13.68 -3.41 -6.66
C ASP A 56 -13.09 -2.55 -7.78
N GLY A 57 -12.16 -3.08 -8.58
CA GLY A 57 -11.49 -2.38 -9.66
C GLY A 57 -11.09 -3.26 -10.85
N GLU A 58 -10.70 -2.62 -11.94
CA GLU A 58 -10.16 -3.23 -13.16
C GLU A 58 -9.14 -2.28 -13.83
N ASN A 59 -8.50 -2.75 -14.91
CA ASN A 59 -7.51 -1.96 -15.69
C ASN A 59 -6.39 -1.37 -14.82
N PHE A 60 -5.90 -2.18 -13.88
CA PHE A 60 -4.83 -1.83 -12.96
C PHE A 60 -3.53 -1.54 -13.70
N VAL A 61 -2.88 -0.45 -13.32
CA VAL A 61 -1.50 -0.12 -13.70
C VAL A 61 -0.75 0.24 -12.44
N TRP A 62 0.34 -0.49 -12.18
CA TRP A 62 1.20 -0.28 -11.03
C TRP A 62 2.66 -0.16 -11.45
N ASP A 63 3.11 1.08 -11.63
CA ASP A 63 4.45 1.39 -12.09
C ASP A 63 5.41 1.60 -10.93
N ILE A 64 6.53 0.88 -10.94
CA ILE A 64 7.59 0.99 -9.94
C ILE A 64 8.74 1.85 -10.46
N HIS A 65 9.13 2.84 -9.66
CA HIS A 65 10.20 3.79 -9.92
C HIS A 65 11.29 3.72 -8.86
N GLN A 66 12.54 3.66 -9.32
CA GLN A 66 13.75 3.79 -8.49
C GLN A 66 13.74 2.90 -7.23
N PRO A 67 13.51 1.58 -7.37
CA PRO A 67 13.57 0.67 -6.23
C PRO A 67 15.00 0.65 -5.66
N VAL A 68 15.11 0.78 -4.35
CA VAL A 68 16.37 0.74 -3.60
C VAL A 68 16.25 -0.21 -2.42
N ARG A 69 17.30 -0.96 -2.12
CA ARG A 69 17.40 -1.82 -0.92
C ARG A 69 18.52 -1.31 -0.04
N GLN A 70 18.26 -1.18 1.25
CA GLN A 70 19.23 -0.90 2.30
C GLN A 70 19.10 -1.96 3.39
N GLY A 71 20.09 -2.85 3.50
CA GLY A 71 20.02 -4.00 4.41
C GLY A 71 18.78 -4.86 4.11
N ASP A 72 17.92 -5.02 5.12
CA ASP A 72 16.71 -5.83 5.05
C ASP A 72 15.44 -5.00 4.78
N ILE A 73 15.60 -3.79 4.25
CA ILE A 73 14.47 -2.93 3.87
C ILE A 73 14.61 -2.48 2.42
N GLY A 74 13.54 -2.63 1.66
CA GLY A 74 13.37 -2.12 0.30
C GLY A 74 12.39 -0.95 0.25
N TYR A 75 12.72 0.07 -0.54
CA TYR A 75 11.87 1.22 -0.82
C TYR A 75 11.65 1.35 -2.32
N ALA A 76 10.41 1.58 -2.75
CA ALA A 76 10.10 1.83 -4.14
C ALA A 76 9.00 2.88 -4.26
N ARG A 77 9.28 4.00 -4.96
CA ARG A 77 8.22 4.94 -5.34
C ARG A 77 7.35 4.26 -6.39
N TYR A 78 6.05 4.46 -6.34
CA TYR A 78 5.14 3.94 -7.34
C TYR A 78 4.07 4.95 -7.76
N VAL A 79 3.51 4.73 -8.95
CA VAL A 79 2.24 5.31 -9.37
C VAL A 79 1.27 4.16 -9.59
N PHE A 80 0.08 4.28 -9.00
CA PHE A 80 -0.96 3.27 -9.09
C PHE A 80 -2.25 3.88 -9.64
N SER A 81 -2.90 3.16 -10.55
CA SER A 81 -4.19 3.55 -11.09
C SER A 81 -5.07 2.36 -11.43
N TYR A 82 -6.38 2.58 -11.38
CA TYR A 82 -7.39 1.58 -11.71
C TYR A 82 -8.73 2.25 -12.04
N ASP A 83 -9.56 1.54 -12.79
CA ASP A 83 -10.95 1.93 -13.02
C ASP A 83 -11.82 1.25 -11.96
N SER A 84 -12.70 2.02 -11.30
CA SER A 84 -13.52 1.46 -10.21
C SER A 84 -14.73 0.69 -10.74
N ARG A 85 -15.01 -0.44 -10.09
CA ARG A 85 -16.23 -1.26 -10.26
C ARG A 85 -17.27 -1.00 -9.17
N LEU A 86 -16.94 -0.22 -8.14
CA LEU A 86 -17.85 0.13 -7.05
C LEU A 86 -19.07 0.90 -7.59
N PRO A 87 -20.31 0.59 -7.16
CA PRO A 87 -21.52 1.21 -7.71
C PRO A 87 -21.49 2.75 -7.73
N GLN A 88 -20.97 3.37 -6.67
CA GLN A 88 -20.90 4.83 -6.50
C GLN A 88 -19.79 5.51 -7.31
N ALA A 89 -18.82 4.75 -7.83
CA ALA A 89 -17.65 5.26 -8.54
C ALA A 89 -17.41 4.57 -9.89
N ARG A 90 -18.38 3.80 -10.37
CA ARG A 90 -18.22 2.91 -11.52
C ARG A 90 -17.69 3.65 -12.76
N GLY A 91 -16.62 3.13 -13.35
CA GLY A 91 -15.96 3.69 -14.53
C GLY A 91 -15.12 4.94 -14.28
N ARG A 92 -15.05 5.46 -13.05
CA ARG A 92 -14.09 6.52 -12.69
C ARG A 92 -12.72 5.93 -12.48
N ARG A 93 -11.69 6.66 -12.90
CA ARG A 93 -10.29 6.26 -12.73
C ARG A 93 -9.68 6.89 -11.49
N GLY A 94 -9.25 6.05 -10.55
CA GLY A 94 -8.46 6.46 -9.39
C GLY A 94 -6.98 6.48 -9.77
N ILE A 95 -6.26 7.51 -9.32
CA ILE A 95 -4.80 7.62 -9.48
C ILE A 95 -4.21 8.18 -8.20
N PHE A 96 -3.14 7.56 -7.71
CA PHE A 96 -2.32 8.11 -6.62
C PHE A 96 -0.88 7.61 -6.72
N GLU A 97 0.02 8.30 -6.03
CA GLU A 97 1.40 7.87 -5.87
C GLU A 97 1.70 7.52 -4.42
N GLY A 98 2.75 6.72 -4.22
CA GLY A 98 3.23 6.41 -2.89
C GLY A 98 4.63 5.81 -2.89
N VAL A 99 5.07 5.39 -1.72
CA VAL A 99 6.32 4.65 -1.52
C VAL A 99 5.98 3.33 -0.84
N ALA A 100 6.24 2.23 -1.53
CA ALA A 100 6.23 0.90 -0.95
C ALA A 100 7.46 0.73 -0.04
N ILE A 101 7.24 0.16 1.14
CA ILE A 101 8.23 -0.09 2.17
C ILE A 101 8.14 -1.57 2.53
N CYS A 102 9.14 -2.33 2.11
CA CYS A 102 9.17 -3.78 2.24
C CYS A 102 10.26 -4.17 3.23
N HIS A 103 9.88 -4.76 4.37
CA HIS A 103 10.83 -5.52 5.18
C HIS A 103 11.05 -6.87 4.53
N LEU A 104 12.31 -7.29 4.47
CA LEU A 104 12.76 -8.45 3.74
C LEU A 104 13.41 -9.45 4.70
N GLN A 105 13.22 -10.73 4.41
CA GLN A 105 14.06 -11.79 4.91
C GLN A 105 14.59 -12.53 3.68
N GLU A 106 15.90 -12.44 3.48
CA GLU A 106 16.59 -12.90 2.26
C GLU A 106 16.01 -12.21 1.00
N ASP A 107 15.18 -12.95 0.26
CA ASP A 107 14.57 -12.59 -1.02
C ASP A 107 13.04 -12.55 -0.95
N ARG A 108 12.45 -12.61 0.25
CA ARG A 108 10.98 -12.57 0.45
C ARG A 108 10.58 -11.41 1.36
N ILE A 109 9.35 -10.94 1.19
CA ILE A 109 8.76 -9.86 1.98
C ILE A 109 8.19 -10.44 3.28
N THR A 110 8.68 -9.97 4.42
CA THR A 110 8.07 -10.26 5.73
C THR A 110 6.96 -9.26 6.04
N ARG A 111 7.11 -8.02 5.59
CA ARG A 111 6.11 -6.97 5.81
C ARG A 111 6.12 -5.96 4.66
N TYR A 112 4.98 -5.81 4.01
CA TYR A 112 4.72 -4.75 3.04
C TYR A 112 3.83 -3.68 3.70
N ARG A 113 4.19 -2.42 3.54
CA ARG A 113 3.33 -1.27 3.82
C ARG A 113 3.66 -0.15 2.85
N GLU A 114 2.83 0.89 2.84
CA GLU A 114 3.08 2.06 2.00
C GLU A 114 2.80 3.38 2.73
N VAL A 115 3.41 4.44 2.21
CA VAL A 115 2.98 5.82 2.48
C VAL A 115 2.46 6.36 1.16
N ALA A 116 1.15 6.62 1.09
CA ALA A 116 0.46 6.87 -0.16
C ALA A 116 -0.38 8.14 -0.12
N THR A 117 -0.48 8.82 -1.26
CA THR A 117 -1.40 9.95 -1.48
C THR A 117 -2.83 9.45 -1.81
N ALA A 118 -3.28 8.41 -1.13
CA ALA A 118 -4.52 7.69 -1.41
C ALA A 118 -5.78 8.58 -1.39
N ALA A 119 -5.78 9.65 -0.58
CA ALA A 119 -6.87 10.63 -0.55
C ALA A 119 -7.11 11.30 -1.92
N SER A 120 -6.05 11.52 -2.71
CA SER A 120 -6.16 12.03 -4.10
C SER A 120 -6.89 11.04 -5.00
N GLY A 121 -6.61 9.74 -4.85
CA GLY A 121 -7.32 8.67 -5.56
C GLY A 121 -8.81 8.64 -5.20
N LEU A 122 -9.15 8.72 -3.91
CA LEU A 122 -10.54 8.79 -3.45
C LEU A 122 -11.27 10.04 -3.98
N TYR A 123 -10.59 11.17 -4.08
CA TYR A 123 -11.14 12.38 -4.68
C TYR A 123 -11.45 12.19 -6.16
N LEU A 124 -10.55 11.59 -6.94
CA LEU A 124 -10.75 11.31 -8.37
C LEU A 124 -11.90 10.32 -8.62
N LEU A 125 -12.06 9.34 -7.73
CA LEU A 125 -13.21 8.43 -7.73
C LEU A 125 -14.52 9.14 -7.29
N GLY A 126 -14.42 10.39 -6.85
CA GLY A 126 -15.52 11.25 -6.41
C GLY A 126 -16.25 10.71 -5.19
N PHE A 127 -15.50 10.15 -4.24
CA PHE A 127 -16.00 9.90 -2.89
C PHE A 127 -16.40 11.22 -2.23
N SER A 128 -17.41 11.16 -1.36
CA SER A 128 -17.87 12.35 -0.64
C SER A 128 -16.80 12.90 0.30
N ALA A 129 -16.84 14.22 0.54
CA ALA A 129 -15.96 14.88 1.52
C ALA A 129 -16.00 14.20 2.89
N LYS A 130 -17.17 13.73 3.33
CA LYS A 130 -17.34 12.97 4.58
C LYS A 130 -16.56 11.66 4.58
N SER A 131 -16.47 10.96 3.45
CA SER A 131 -15.75 9.67 3.34
C SER A 131 -14.24 9.89 3.26
N ILE A 132 -13.79 10.88 2.49
CA ILE A 132 -12.37 11.29 2.46
C ILE A 132 -11.92 11.76 3.84
N HIS A 133 -12.73 12.55 4.54
CA HIS A 133 -12.44 12.97 5.92
C HIS A 133 -12.26 11.77 6.87
N ARG A 134 -13.16 10.77 6.81
CA ARG A 134 -13.00 9.55 7.63
C ARG A 134 -11.71 8.81 7.31
N PHE A 135 -11.37 8.68 6.03
CA PHE A 135 -10.13 8.04 5.59
C PHE A 135 -8.90 8.77 6.14
N VAL A 136 -8.81 10.08 5.93
CA VAL A 136 -7.68 10.90 6.41
C VAL A 136 -7.59 10.89 7.94
N LYS A 137 -8.73 10.93 8.64
CA LYS A 137 -8.77 10.82 10.10
C LYS A 137 -8.17 9.49 10.57
N HIS A 138 -8.58 8.38 9.97
CA HIS A 138 -8.04 7.05 10.32
C HIS A 138 -6.54 6.94 10.03
N ASP A 139 -6.08 7.38 8.87
CA ASP A 139 -4.65 7.40 8.53
C ASP A 139 -3.84 8.29 9.48
N THR A 140 -4.42 9.43 9.90
CA THR A 140 -3.82 10.31 10.91
C THR A 140 -3.71 9.61 12.26
N GLU A 141 -4.77 8.95 12.74
CA GLU A 141 -4.74 8.18 13.99
C GLU A 141 -3.64 7.10 13.95
N ASN A 142 -3.56 6.34 12.84
CA ASN A 142 -2.51 5.33 12.64
C ASN A 142 -1.09 5.92 12.59
N LEU A 143 -0.92 7.19 12.22
CA LEU A 143 0.36 7.90 12.28
C LEU A 143 0.67 8.33 13.72
N LEU A 144 -0.31 8.89 14.43
CA LEU A 144 -0.14 9.37 15.80
C LEU A 144 0.19 8.25 16.79
N ASP A 145 -0.31 7.03 16.56
CA ASP A 145 -0.05 5.86 17.40
C ASP A 145 1.37 5.27 17.25
N ARG A 146 2.17 5.77 16.29
CA ARG A 146 3.51 5.23 16.05
C ARG A 146 4.52 5.76 17.07
N PRO A 147 5.43 4.91 17.60
CA PRO A 147 6.46 5.36 18.55
C PRO A 147 7.31 6.52 18.04
N GLU A 148 7.64 6.53 16.74
CA GLU A 148 8.40 7.61 16.12
C GLU A 148 7.67 8.96 16.14
N THR A 149 6.34 8.97 16.24
CA THR A 149 5.53 10.19 16.21
C THR A 149 5.51 10.91 17.56
N VAL A 150 5.78 10.21 18.68
CA VAL A 150 5.70 10.75 20.05
C VAL A 150 6.49 12.06 20.18
N GLY A 151 7.74 12.09 19.69
CA GLY A 151 8.61 13.27 19.76
C GLY A 151 8.18 14.44 18.86
N HIS A 152 7.30 14.22 17.89
CA HIS A 152 6.77 15.28 17.01
C HIS A 152 5.55 16.00 17.62
N ILE A 153 4.84 15.34 18.54
CA ILE A 153 3.64 15.87 19.21
C ILE A 153 4.02 16.51 20.56
N ASP A 154 4.86 15.83 21.34
CA ASP A 154 5.25 16.25 22.69
C ASP A 154 6.40 17.28 22.65
N ARG A 155 6.05 18.52 22.29
CA ARG A 155 7.02 19.64 22.17
C ARG A 155 7.60 20.16 23.49
N LYS A 156 7.19 19.62 24.65
CA LYS A 156 7.58 20.16 25.97
C LYS A 156 9.01 19.78 26.44
N SER A 157 9.79 19.06 25.64
CA SER A 157 11.14 18.62 26.03
C SER A 157 12.27 19.03 25.08
N ALA A 158 11.97 19.74 23.99
CA ALA A 158 12.99 20.25 23.08
C ALA A 158 13.35 21.70 23.44
N GLY A 159 14.14 21.87 24.52
CA GLY A 159 14.90 23.10 24.73
C GLY A 159 15.97 23.25 23.64
N PRO A 160 16.36 24.47 23.24
CA PRO A 160 17.32 24.68 22.17
C PRO A 160 18.66 24.02 22.53
N SER A 161 19.14 23.17 21.63
CA SER A 161 20.52 22.65 21.65
C SER A 161 21.50 23.73 21.20
#